data_AF-A0A0F9SLI1-F1
#
_entry.id   AF-A0A0F9SLI1-F1
#
_cell.length_a   1.000
_cell.length_b   1.000
_cell.length_c   1.000
_cell.angle_alpha   90.00
_cell.angle_beta   90.00
_cell.angle_gamma   90.00
#
_symmetry.space_group_name_H-M   'P 1'
#
loop_
_entity.id
_entity.type
_entity.pdbx_description
1 polymer ?
#
loop_
_entity_poly.entity_id
_entity_poly.type
_entity_poly.pdbx_seq_one_letter_code
_entity_poly.pdbx_strand_id
1 'polypeptide(L)'
;MAKQENCDDQEYKARSVALRLLARREHSRQELALKLRQRRLESSVISMVLDDYEGKGWLDDSRFADIYARQRIELGYGPLKVLAELLQRGIHQSPSCLDELSDADWTRNARLLRKKRFGFADLRDDWDEKARQARFFTRRGFTANQIERALEVSESDDS
;
A
#
# COMPACT_ATOMS: atom_id res chain seq x y z
N MET A 1 -11.74 22.18 36.79
CA MET A 1 -12.00 20.75 37.10
C MET A 1 -12.75 20.06 35.96
N ALA A 2 -13.94 20.53 35.53
CA ALA A 2 -14.71 19.88 34.45
C ALA A 2 -14.01 19.71 33.08
N LYS A 3 -13.09 20.61 32.69
CA LYS A 3 -12.32 20.48 31.44
C LYS A 3 -11.24 19.38 31.53
N GLN A 4 -10.73 19.11 32.73
CA GLN A 4 -9.71 18.08 32.98
C GLN A 4 -10.35 16.69 32.95
N GLU A 5 -11.50 16.52 33.62
CA GLU A 5 -12.26 15.26 33.63
C GLU A 5 -12.72 14.82 32.23
N ASN A 6 -13.12 15.77 31.38
CA ASN A 6 -13.50 15.49 29.99
C ASN A 6 -12.28 15.15 29.10
N CYS A 7 -11.09 15.69 29.41
CA CYS A 7 -9.85 15.38 28.70
C CYS A 7 -9.38 13.95 29.02
N ASP A 8 -9.44 13.55 30.29
CA ASP A 8 -9.03 12.22 30.75
C ASP A 8 -9.96 11.12 30.19
N ASP A 9 -11.27 11.39 30.09
CA ASP A 9 -12.24 10.48 29.44
C ASP A 9 -12.00 10.35 27.93
N GLN A 10 -11.68 11.46 27.24
CA GLN A 10 -11.32 11.41 25.82
C GLN A 10 -10.02 10.64 25.58
N GLU A 11 -9.01 10.82 26.44
CA GLU A 11 -7.75 10.08 26.36
C GLU A 11 -7.98 8.58 26.53
N TYR A 12 -8.73 8.18 27.57
CA TYR A 12 -9.06 6.78 27.81
C TYR A 12 -9.81 6.16 26.61
N LYS A 13 -10.78 6.89 26.05
CA LYS A 13 -11.49 6.47 24.83
C LYS A 13 -10.55 6.35 23.62
N ALA A 14 -9.66 7.32 23.42
CA ALA A 14 -8.70 7.30 22.33
C ALA A 14 -7.76 6.09 22.43
N ARG A 15 -7.15 5.88 23.61
CA ARG A 15 -6.26 4.75 23.91
C ARG A 15 -6.93 3.41 23.67
N SER A 16 -8.12 3.21 24.25
CA SER A 16 -8.84 1.95 24.15
C SER A 16 -9.26 1.62 22.72
N VAL A 17 -9.69 2.62 21.94
CA VAL A 17 -10.04 2.44 20.53
C VAL A 17 -8.81 2.15 19.68
N ALA A 18 -7.74 2.94 19.83
CA ALA A 18 -6.51 2.76 19.08
C ALA A 18 -5.88 1.38 19.33
N LEU A 19 -5.83 0.95 20.60
CA LEU A 19 -5.30 -0.35 20.98
C LEU A 19 -6.13 -1.49 20.38
N ARG A 20 -7.46 -1.38 20.40
CA ARG A 20 -8.36 -2.38 19.78
C ARG A 20 -8.18 -2.47 18.27
N LEU A 21 -7.86 -1.36 17.61
CA LEU A 21 -7.59 -1.33 16.17
C LEU A 21 -6.25 -2.02 15.87
N LEU A 22 -5.19 -1.64 16.59
CA LEU A 22 -3.85 -2.22 16.45
C LEU A 22 -3.81 -3.71 16.76
N ALA A 23 -4.60 -4.17 17.74
CA ALA A 23 -4.70 -5.59 18.09
C ALA A 23 -5.26 -6.47 16.95
N ARG A 24 -5.91 -5.89 15.94
CA ARG A 24 -6.48 -6.64 14.79
C ARG A 24 -5.55 -6.69 13.59
N ARG A 25 -4.81 -5.62 13.35
CA ARG A 25 -3.82 -5.47 12.27
C ARG A 25 -2.99 -4.21 12.48
N GLU A 26 -1.86 -4.15 11.78
CA GLU A 26 -1.11 -2.90 11.62
C GLU A 26 -1.96 -1.81 10.98
N HIS A 27 -1.74 -0.57 11.40
CA HIS A 27 -2.39 0.63 10.88
C HIS A 27 -1.36 1.74 10.74
N SER A 28 -1.52 2.61 9.73
CA SER A 28 -0.75 3.83 9.72
C SER A 28 -1.27 4.83 10.75
N ARG A 29 -0.39 5.74 11.18
CA ARG A 29 -0.73 6.86 12.06
C ARG A 29 -1.91 7.66 11.51
N GLN A 30 -1.91 7.92 10.20
CA GLN A 30 -3.01 8.65 9.55
C GLN A 30 -4.32 7.85 9.55
N GLU A 31 -4.28 6.53 9.33
CA GLU A 31 -5.49 5.67 9.42
C GLU A 31 -6.10 5.73 10.83
N LEU A 32 -5.27 5.66 11.88
CA LEU A 32 -5.73 5.76 13.26
C LEU A 32 -6.28 7.16 13.57
N ALA A 33 -5.56 8.21 13.19
CA ALA A 33 -5.99 9.59 13.41
C ALA A 33 -7.36 9.87 12.78
N LEU A 34 -7.59 9.42 11.54
CA LEU A 34 -8.88 9.56 10.86
C LEU A 34 -9.99 8.80 11.60
N LYS A 35 -9.74 7.55 12.01
CA LYS A 35 -10.72 6.73 12.75
C LYS A 35 -11.06 7.32 14.11
N LEU A 36 -10.09 7.93 14.81
CA LEU A 36 -10.32 8.59 16.09
C LEU A 36 -11.06 9.92 15.91
N ARG A 37 -10.73 10.71 14.89
CA ARG A 37 -11.48 11.94 14.55
C ARG A 37 -12.94 11.65 14.20
N GLN A 38 -13.23 10.57 13.48
CA GLN A 38 -14.61 10.14 13.21
C GLN A 38 -15.42 9.84 14.48
N ARG A 39 -14.75 9.57 15.60
CA ARG A 39 -15.38 9.38 16.92
C ARG A 39 -15.48 10.67 17.73
N ARG A 40 -15.25 11.82 17.09
CA ARG A 40 -15.35 13.17 17.68
C ARG A 40 -14.38 13.40 18.86
N LEU A 41 -13.22 12.74 18.82
CA LEU A 41 -12.13 12.97 19.77
C LEU A 41 -11.29 14.18 19.33
N GLU A 42 -10.80 14.97 20.28
CA GLU A 42 -9.97 16.15 19.96
C GLU A 42 -8.63 15.78 19.33
N SER A 43 -8.18 16.61 18.39
CA SER A 43 -6.93 16.36 17.65
C SER A 43 -5.69 16.38 18.56
N SER A 44 -5.70 17.17 19.62
CA SER A 44 -4.63 17.22 20.64
C SER A 44 -4.49 15.87 21.37
N VAL A 45 -5.61 15.32 21.84
CA VAL A 45 -5.68 14.01 22.51
C VAL A 45 -5.25 12.89 21.56
N ILE A 46 -5.71 12.94 20.31
CA ILE A 46 -5.33 11.97 19.28
C ILE A 46 -3.82 11.97 19.08
N SER A 47 -3.21 13.14 18.81
CA SER A 47 -1.76 13.21 18.58
C SER A 47 -0.98 12.68 19.77
N MET A 48 -1.33 13.11 20.99
CA MET A 48 -0.67 12.66 22.22
C MET A 48 -0.73 11.14 22.40
N VAL A 49 -1.89 10.51 22.15
CA VAL A 49 -2.04 9.05 22.28
C VAL A 49 -1.25 8.31 21.19
N LEU A 50 -1.25 8.82 19.96
CA LEU A 50 -0.50 8.18 18.87
C LEU A 50 1.01 8.33 19.06
N ASP A 51 1.47 9.47 19.59
CA ASP A 51 2.89 9.69 19.95
C ASP A 51 3.35 8.72 21.04
N ASP A 52 2.54 8.48 22.08
CA ASP A 52 2.82 7.48 23.11
C ASP A 52 2.88 6.05 22.52
N TYR A 53 2.02 5.74 21.56
CA TYR A 53 1.99 4.41 20.94
C TYR A 53 3.15 4.19 19.97
N GLU A 54 3.60 5.22 19.27
CA GLU A 54 4.85 5.20 18.49
C GLU A 54 6.05 5.05 19.41
N GLY A 55 6.12 5.81 20.51
CA GLY A 55 7.19 5.68 21.50
C GLY A 55 7.29 4.29 22.14
N LYS A 56 6.16 3.57 22.23
CA LYS A 56 6.10 2.17 22.69
C LYS A 56 6.31 1.13 21.59
N GLY A 57 6.44 1.55 20.33
CA GLY A 57 6.54 0.65 19.17
C GLY A 57 5.25 -0.12 18.85
N TRP A 58 4.11 0.29 19.40
CA TRP A 58 2.81 -0.32 19.10
C TRP A 58 2.23 0.19 17.77
N LEU A 59 2.58 1.42 17.41
CA LEU A 59 2.28 2.03 16.13
C LEU A 59 3.59 2.24 15.38
N ASP A 60 3.64 1.80 14.12
CA ASP A 60 4.84 1.79 13.30
C ASP A 60 4.47 1.86 11.82
N ASP A 61 4.65 3.04 11.23
CA ASP A 61 4.32 3.30 9.84
C ASP A 61 5.21 2.50 8.87
N SER A 62 6.46 2.19 9.24
CA SER A 62 7.37 1.38 8.41
C SER A 62 6.89 -0.06 8.33
N ARG A 63 6.52 -0.65 9.48
CA ARG A 63 5.94 -1.99 9.53
C ARG A 63 4.60 -2.09 8.82
N PHE A 64 3.75 -1.07 8.96
CA PHE A 64 2.52 -0.99 8.17
C PHE A 64 2.82 -0.92 6.67
N ALA A 65 3.79 -0.10 6.25
CA ALA A 65 4.15 0.09 4.85
C ALA A 65 4.59 -1.22 4.19
N ASP A 66 5.47 -1.98 4.86
CA ASP A 66 5.98 -3.25 4.35
C ASP A 66 4.87 -4.30 4.19
N ILE A 67 4.01 -4.46 5.21
CA ILE A 67 2.89 -5.41 5.13
C ILE A 67 1.92 -5.00 4.02
N TYR A 68 1.60 -3.71 3.93
CA TYR A 68 0.70 -3.18 2.91
C TYR A 68 1.27 -3.41 1.51
N ALA A 69 2.55 -3.12 1.31
CA ALA A 69 3.22 -3.27 0.03
C ALA A 69 3.29 -4.74 -0.40
N ARG A 70 3.67 -5.66 0.49
CA ARG A 70 3.66 -7.11 0.22
C ARG A 70 2.28 -7.60 -0.23
N GLN A 71 1.22 -7.23 0.49
CA GLN A 71 -0.15 -7.58 0.11
C GLN A 71 -0.51 -7.05 -1.29
N ARG A 72 -0.09 -5.82 -1.63
CA ARG A 72 -0.37 -5.24 -2.94
C ARG A 72 0.42 -5.90 -4.06
N ILE A 73 1.68 -6.26 -3.82
CA ILE A 73 2.51 -7.03 -4.76
C ILE A 73 1.85 -8.36 -5.08
N GLU A 74 1.39 -9.10 -4.07
CA GLU A 74 0.71 -10.39 -4.24
C GLU A 74 -0.59 -10.26 -5.05
N LEU A 75 -1.31 -9.15 -4.88
CA LEU A 75 -2.48 -8.83 -5.69
C LEU A 75 -2.12 -8.37 -7.12
N GLY A 76 -0.84 -8.26 -7.47
CA GLY A 76 -0.33 -7.88 -8.79
C GLY A 76 -0.28 -6.37 -9.02
N TYR A 77 -0.15 -5.55 -7.97
CA TYR A 77 0.05 -4.09 -8.13
C TYR A 77 1.54 -3.81 -8.38
N GLY A 78 1.81 -2.89 -9.31
CA GLY A 78 3.16 -2.42 -9.58
C GLY A 78 3.59 -1.33 -8.59
N PRO A 79 4.90 -1.02 -8.57
CA PRO A 79 5.52 -0.22 -7.52
C PRO A 79 4.93 1.20 -7.43
N LEU A 80 4.62 1.83 -8.57
CA LEU A 80 4.09 3.20 -8.59
C LEU A 80 2.72 3.30 -7.92
N LYS A 81 1.87 2.28 -8.08
CA LYS A 81 0.54 2.27 -7.45
C LYS A 81 0.65 2.05 -5.95
N VAL A 82 1.54 1.17 -5.52
CA VAL A 82 1.80 0.91 -4.09
C VAL A 82 2.30 2.18 -3.41
N LEU A 83 3.31 2.85 -3.97
CA LEU A 83 3.85 4.11 -3.44
C LEU A 83 2.78 5.20 -3.37
N ALA A 84 1.95 5.36 -4.41
CA ALA A 84 0.87 6.34 -4.40
C ALA A 84 -0.18 6.06 -3.30
N GLU A 85 -0.51 4.79 -3.07
CA GLU A 85 -1.46 4.39 -2.03
C GLU A 85 -0.89 4.54 -0.61
N LEU A 86 0.42 4.36 -0.44
CA LEU A 86 1.13 4.63 0.82
C LEU A 86 1.18 6.13 1.11
N LEU A 87 1.45 6.95 0.10
CA LEU A 87 1.44 8.41 0.23
C LEU A 87 0.07 8.95 0.67
N GLN A 88 -1.02 8.39 0.14
CA GLN A 88 -2.38 8.73 0.58
C GLN A 88 -2.66 8.38 2.05
N ARG A 89 -1.85 7.50 2.64
CA ARG A 89 -1.92 7.06 4.04
C ARG A 89 -0.88 7.72 4.93
N GLY A 90 -0.19 8.74 4.43
CA GLY A 90 0.78 9.54 5.18
C GLY A 90 2.19 8.95 5.19
N ILE A 91 2.43 7.92 4.38
CA ILE A 91 3.73 7.24 4.33
C ILE A 91 4.51 7.78 3.14
N HIS A 92 5.57 8.52 3.48
CA HIS A 92 6.43 9.18 2.50
C HIS A 92 7.68 8.35 2.15
N GLN A 93 8.01 7.37 2.99
CA GLN A 93 9.19 6.52 2.82
C GLN A 93 8.84 5.29 1.97
N SER A 94 9.79 4.87 1.14
CA SER A 94 9.65 3.60 0.41
C SER A 94 9.72 2.45 1.42
N PRO A 95 8.78 1.49 1.39
CA PRO A 95 8.88 0.25 2.15
C PRO A 95 10.05 -0.60 1.63
N SER A 96 10.74 -1.26 2.55
CA SER A 96 11.94 -2.07 2.27
C SER A 96 11.67 -3.15 1.22
N CYS A 97 10.48 -3.76 1.24
CA CYS A 97 10.13 -4.82 0.30
C CYS A 97 9.98 -4.35 -1.16
N LEU A 98 9.77 -3.05 -1.40
CA LEU A 98 9.80 -2.53 -2.78
C LEU A 98 11.24 -2.37 -3.26
N ASP A 99 12.14 -1.96 -2.37
CA ASP A 99 13.56 -1.74 -2.66
C ASP A 99 14.32 -3.08 -2.83
N GLU A 100 13.84 -4.15 -2.19
CA GLU A 100 14.33 -5.52 -2.37
C GLU A 100 14.04 -6.09 -3.77
N LEU A 101 13.02 -5.60 -4.47
CA LEU A 101 12.60 -6.11 -5.78
C LEU A 101 13.30 -5.36 -6.91
N SER A 102 14.06 -6.08 -7.72
CA SER A 102 14.70 -5.52 -8.91
C SER A 102 13.69 -5.24 -10.02
N ASP A 103 14.07 -4.42 -11.00
CA ASP A 103 13.27 -4.21 -12.21
C ASP A 103 12.97 -5.52 -12.97
N ALA A 104 13.86 -6.51 -12.88
CA ALA A 104 13.63 -7.83 -13.46
C ALA A 104 12.51 -8.59 -12.72
N ASP A 105 12.46 -8.51 -11.39
CA ASP A 105 11.40 -9.12 -10.59
C ASP A 105 10.04 -8.48 -10.86
N TRP A 106 10.00 -7.14 -10.97
CA TRP A 106 8.77 -6.43 -11.34
C TRP A 106 8.28 -6.80 -12.74
N THR A 107 9.21 -6.92 -13.70
CA THR A 107 8.91 -7.39 -15.04
C THR A 107 8.36 -8.82 -15.02
N ARG A 108 8.96 -9.71 -14.23
CA ARG A 108 8.47 -11.09 -14.03
C ARG A 108 7.07 -11.10 -13.45
N ASN A 109 6.79 -10.28 -12.44
CA ASN A 109 5.46 -10.15 -11.84
C ASN A 109 4.43 -9.66 -12.86
N ALA A 110 4.78 -8.68 -13.69
CA ALA A 110 3.93 -8.20 -14.78
C ALA A 110 3.63 -9.31 -15.81
N ARG A 111 4.63 -10.12 -16.19
CA ARG A 111 4.47 -11.26 -17.11
C ARG A 111 3.54 -12.32 -16.55
N LEU A 112 3.70 -12.72 -15.28
CA LEU A 112 2.81 -13.68 -14.63
C LEU A 112 1.36 -13.17 -14.58
N LEU A 113 1.18 -11.88 -14.29
CA LEU A 113 -0.14 -11.25 -14.31
C LEU A 113 -0.73 -11.20 -15.72
N ARG A 114 0.09 -10.93 -16.75
CA ARG A 114 -0.31 -10.99 -18.17
C ARG A 114 -0.81 -12.38 -18.53
N LYS A 115 0.00 -13.41 -18.26
CA LYS A 115 -0.32 -14.82 -18.52
C LYS A 115 -1.66 -15.21 -17.89
N LYS A 116 -1.88 -14.85 -16.63
CA LYS A 116 -3.12 -15.17 -15.90
C LYS A 116 -4.36 -14.46 -16.46
N ARG A 117 -4.23 -13.24 -16.99
CA ARG A 117 -5.38 -12.42 -17.39
C ARG A 117 -5.68 -12.45 -18.88
N PHE A 118 -4.65 -12.49 -19.72
CA PHE A 118 -4.74 -12.35 -21.17
C PHE A 118 -4.11 -13.54 -21.92
N GLY A 119 -3.40 -14.43 -21.22
CA GLY A 119 -2.56 -15.46 -21.85
C GLY A 119 -1.29 -14.88 -22.48
N PHE A 120 -0.65 -15.67 -23.35
CA PHE A 120 0.51 -15.27 -24.16
C PHE A 120 0.17 -15.26 -25.66
N ALA A 121 -0.96 -14.63 -26.01
CA ALA A 121 -1.23 -14.35 -27.42
C ALA A 121 -0.11 -13.49 -28.02
N ASP A 122 0.29 -13.81 -29.25
CA ASP A 122 1.23 -12.99 -30.00
C ASP A 122 0.59 -11.62 -30.32
N LEU A 123 1.28 -10.55 -29.93
CA LEU A 123 0.82 -9.17 -30.08
C LEU A 123 1.61 -8.40 -31.14
N ARG A 124 2.47 -9.07 -31.92
CA ARG A 124 3.36 -8.41 -32.91
C ARG A 124 2.60 -7.53 -33.91
N ASP A 125 1.42 -7.96 -34.34
CA ASP A 125 0.60 -7.25 -35.33
C ASP A 125 -0.71 -6.66 -34.77
N ASP A 126 -0.99 -6.83 -33.47
CA ASP A 126 -2.21 -6.34 -32.82
C ASP A 126 -1.92 -5.16 -31.88
N TRP A 127 -1.83 -3.97 -32.49
CA TRP A 127 -1.58 -2.71 -31.78
C TRP A 127 -2.71 -2.35 -30.80
N ASP A 128 -3.95 -2.67 -31.13
CA ASP A 128 -5.12 -2.37 -30.29
C ASP A 128 -5.12 -3.21 -29.02
N GLU A 129 -4.81 -4.50 -29.12
CA GLU A 129 -4.63 -5.39 -27.98
C GLU A 129 -3.42 -4.97 -27.13
N LYS A 130 -2.28 -4.68 -27.76
CA LYS A 130 -1.08 -4.20 -27.05
C LYS A 130 -1.38 -2.94 -26.25
N ALA A 131 -2.06 -1.96 -26.85
CA ALA A 131 -2.47 -0.74 -26.17
C ALA A 131 -3.47 -1.01 -25.03
N ARG A 132 -4.38 -1.98 -25.20
CA ARG A 132 -5.34 -2.37 -24.15
C ARG A 132 -4.65 -3.00 -22.95
N GLN A 133 -3.70 -3.91 -23.17
CA GLN A 133 -2.91 -4.53 -22.11
C GLN A 133 -2.01 -3.51 -21.43
N ALA A 134 -1.34 -2.63 -22.18
CA ALA A 134 -0.54 -1.54 -21.62
C ALA A 134 -1.36 -0.66 -20.67
N ARG A 135 -2.56 -0.20 -21.08
CA ARG A 135 -3.47 0.58 -20.23
C ARG A 135 -3.91 -0.17 -18.97
N PHE A 136 -3.97 -1.50 -19.00
CA PHE A 136 -4.26 -2.29 -17.82
C PHE A 136 -3.08 -2.24 -16.83
N PHE A 137 -1.85 -2.47 -17.29
CA PHE A 137 -0.67 -2.43 -16.42
C PHE A 137 -0.35 -1.02 -15.90
N THR A 138 -0.56 0.02 -16.70
CA THR A 138 -0.44 1.42 -16.23
C THR A 138 -1.40 1.69 -15.07
N ARG A 139 -2.67 1.28 -15.18
CA ARG A 139 -3.65 1.39 -14.09
C ARG A 139 -3.26 0.56 -12.87
N ARG A 140 -2.49 -0.50 -13.07
CA ARG A 140 -1.95 -1.37 -12.02
C ARG A 140 -0.67 -0.84 -11.39
N GLY A 141 -0.03 0.18 -11.99
CA GLY A 141 1.12 0.90 -11.43
C GLY A 141 2.49 0.37 -11.84
N PHE A 142 2.59 -0.36 -12.95
CA PHE A 142 3.89 -0.75 -13.51
C PHE A 142 4.53 0.41 -14.27
N THR A 143 5.86 0.44 -14.30
CA THR A 143 6.60 1.46 -15.08
C THR A 143 6.53 1.16 -16.58
N ALA A 144 6.76 2.17 -17.42
CA ALA A 144 6.70 1.99 -18.88
C ALA A 144 7.66 0.89 -19.37
N ASN A 145 8.89 0.85 -18.84
CA ASN A 145 9.88 -0.18 -19.16
C ASN A 145 9.42 -1.58 -18.75
N GLN A 146 8.88 -1.75 -17.53
CA GLN A 146 8.34 -3.04 -17.08
C GLN A 146 7.16 -3.52 -17.95
N ILE A 147 6.33 -2.59 -18.41
CA ILE A 147 5.20 -2.87 -19.30
C ILE A 147 5.69 -3.34 -20.67
N GLU A 148 6.61 -2.60 -21.28
CA GLU A 148 7.19 -2.93 -22.58
C GLU A 148 7.81 -4.35 -22.57
N ARG A 149 8.70 -4.61 -21.60
CA ARG A 149 9.36 -5.92 -21.44
C ARG A 149 8.41 -7.07 -21.10
N ALA A 150 7.23 -6.78 -20.55
CA ALA A 150 6.21 -7.80 -20.28
C ALA A 150 5.34 -8.10 -21.52
N LEU A 151 5.18 -7.13 -22.42
CA LEU A 151 4.41 -7.27 -23.65
C LEU A 151 5.24 -7.84 -24.81
N GLU A 152 6.56 -7.67 -24.80
CA GLU A 152 7.47 -8.23 -25.83
C GLU A 152 7.57 -9.76 -25.81
N VAL A 153 7.32 -10.39 -24.66
CA VAL A 153 7.43 -11.85 -24.52
C VAL A 153 6.28 -12.55 -25.24
N SER A 154 6.62 -13.45 -26.14
CA SER A 154 5.70 -14.43 -26.73
C SER A 154 5.84 -15.79 -26.07
N GLU A 155 4.89 -16.69 -26.29
CA GLU A 155 4.85 -18.06 -25.75
C GLU A 155 6.15 -18.87 -26.03
N SER A 156 6.93 -18.46 -27.04
CA SER A 156 8.23 -19.03 -27.42
C SER A 156 9.35 -18.86 -26.39
N ASP A 157 9.27 -17.87 -25.49
CA ASP A 157 10.40 -17.48 -24.64
C ASP A 157 10.33 -18.08 -23.22
N ASP A 158 9.28 -18.86 -22.92
CA ASP A 158 9.03 -19.53 -21.62
C ASP A 158 9.27 -21.07 -21.73
N SER A 159 9.92 -21.53 -22.81
CA SER A 159 10.33 -22.93 -23.07
C SER A 159 11.78 -23.23 -22.67
#